data_AF-A0A9D8I7B9-F1
#
_entry.id   AF-A0A9D8I7B9-F1
#
_cell.length_a   1.000
_cell.length_b   1.000
_cell.length_c   1.000
_cell.angle_alpha   90.00
_cell.angle_beta   90.00
_cell.angle_gamma   90.00
#
_symmetry.space_group_name_H-M   'P 1'
#
loop_
_entity.id
_entity.type
_entity.pdbx_description
1 polymer ?
#
loop_
_entity_poly.entity_id
_entity_poly.type
_entity_poly.pdbx_seq_one_letter_code
_entity_poly.pdbx_strand_id
1 'polypeptide(L)'
;MGPAISLLPALAIAFSASQSSAQTPAPYSPAKSGFDFPIYTNHPPGNTLPNDPVRRGATTPPLHPDETRKLIQVPPGFEVRVFASEPMVVNPVAMTWDERGRLWVLELYEYPRGAKPGEKPRDRIKILEDTDADGVADKVTVFADGFNLATGLALGNGGVYLGAAPNLYFLQDTNAPAGSGAGALQKANKQTVLLTGFGLEDRHELLNGFAWGPDGWLYMTHGVFTRSKVRDAHDPDGFGVQMDAALARFHPRTKKFEVFADGTSNPWGVDWNERGDAFVSACVIQHLFHMAPGGQYNRQGGTWANPFGYVGDLPTKGLPAVVDWRHYRAAHAGICIYQGDQFPPEWRGLVMLGNIHQNALNCDRLTPLGSTYRAEKESTLLGPAGEALRAKTGATIKQGEEWRHVGPGNFLVSGDPWFRPVSVQTGPDGALWVMDWCDRYPC
;
A
#
# COMPACT_ATOMS: atom_id res chain seq x y z
N MET A 1 2.14 37.71 -69.20
CA MET A 1 1.51 38.57 -68.19
C MET A 1 0.63 37.65 -67.34
N GLY A 2 0.85 37.61 -66.02
CA GLY A 2 0.26 36.64 -65.09
C GLY A 2 -1.23 36.88 -64.78
N PRO A 3 -1.79 36.31 -63.69
CA PRO A 3 -1.12 35.54 -62.63
C PRO A 3 -1.81 34.22 -62.22
N ALA A 4 -1.08 33.44 -61.42
CA ALA A 4 -1.55 32.26 -60.69
C ALA A 4 -2.42 32.66 -59.49
N ILE A 5 -3.48 31.88 -59.23
CA ILE A 5 -4.33 32.01 -58.03
C ILE A 5 -3.92 30.87 -57.08
N SER A 6 -3.33 31.23 -55.94
CA SER A 6 -3.16 30.32 -54.80
C SER A 6 -4.41 30.35 -53.92
N LEU A 7 -4.71 29.20 -53.32
CA LEU A 7 -5.82 28.99 -52.40
C LEU A 7 -5.28 28.68 -51.00
N LEU A 8 -6.00 29.25 -50.01
CA LEU A 8 -6.10 28.92 -48.57
C LEU A 8 -5.10 29.59 -47.59
N PRO A 9 -5.46 29.78 -46.29
CA PRO A 9 -6.77 29.64 -45.62
C PRO A 9 -7.23 30.89 -44.82
N ALA A 10 -8.46 30.81 -44.33
CA ALA A 10 -9.17 31.83 -43.54
C ALA A 10 -8.55 32.06 -42.15
N LEU A 11 -8.52 33.35 -41.78
CA LEU A 11 -8.08 33.91 -40.51
C LEU A 11 -9.26 33.92 -39.52
N ALA A 12 -9.09 33.34 -38.34
CA ALA A 12 -9.95 33.60 -37.18
C ALA A 12 -9.19 34.53 -36.22
N ILE A 13 -9.83 35.65 -35.88
CA ILE A 13 -9.27 36.78 -35.13
C ILE A 13 -9.65 36.67 -33.65
N ALA A 14 -8.76 37.08 -32.75
CA ALA A 14 -9.10 37.59 -31.43
C ALA A 14 -8.33 38.90 -31.16
N PHE A 15 -9.03 39.93 -30.67
CA PHE A 15 -8.45 41.25 -30.35
C PHE A 15 -8.36 41.46 -28.84
N SER A 16 -7.26 42.03 -28.35
CA SER A 16 -7.22 43.46 -27.98
C SER A 16 -5.84 43.86 -27.47
N ALA A 17 -5.45 45.10 -27.77
CA ALA A 17 -4.20 45.72 -27.37
C ALA A 17 -4.39 46.51 -26.05
N SER A 18 -3.36 46.53 -25.21
CA SER A 18 -3.10 47.69 -24.37
C SER A 18 -1.60 48.00 -24.37
N GLN A 19 -1.31 49.30 -24.42
CA GLN A 19 -0.02 49.90 -24.68
C GLN A 19 1.00 49.64 -23.57
N SER A 20 2.25 49.55 -24.00
CA SER A 20 3.42 49.53 -23.14
C SER A 20 3.58 50.84 -22.37
N SER A 21 3.63 50.75 -21.05
CA SER A 21 4.61 51.51 -20.28
C SER A 21 5.78 50.57 -20.03
N ALA A 22 6.94 50.90 -20.59
CA ALA A 22 8.19 50.17 -20.31
C ALA A 22 8.53 50.29 -18.82
N GLN A 23 8.09 49.32 -18.02
CA GLN A 23 8.74 49.04 -16.76
C GLN A 23 10.01 48.26 -17.09
N THR A 24 11.14 48.83 -16.72
CA THR A 24 12.41 48.09 -16.64
C THR A 24 12.12 46.78 -15.91
N PRO A 25 12.45 45.60 -16.47
CA PRO A 25 12.26 44.35 -15.74
C PRO A 25 13.01 44.51 -14.42
N ALA A 26 12.26 44.40 -13.31
CA ALA A 26 12.90 44.30 -12.01
C ALA A 26 13.95 43.19 -12.11
N PRO A 27 15.18 43.40 -11.63
CA PRO A 27 16.17 42.33 -11.60
C PRO A 27 15.49 41.14 -10.94
N TYR A 28 15.56 39.98 -11.59
CA TYR A 28 15.10 38.72 -11.02
C TYR A 28 15.72 38.60 -9.63
N SER A 29 14.89 38.82 -8.61
CA SER A 29 15.25 38.52 -7.24
C SER A 29 14.96 37.03 -7.10
N PRO A 30 15.98 36.18 -6.86
CA PRO A 30 15.73 34.78 -6.55
C PRO A 30 14.65 34.71 -5.48
N ALA A 31 13.72 33.76 -5.62
CA ALA A 31 12.85 33.38 -4.52
C ALA A 31 13.73 33.12 -3.29
N LYS A 32 13.25 33.53 -2.11
CA LYS A 32 13.94 33.41 -0.80
C LYS A 32 14.85 32.19 -0.76
N SER A 33 16.08 32.35 -0.24
CA SER A 33 17.11 31.30 -0.12
C SER A 33 16.76 30.14 0.82
N GLY A 34 15.48 29.95 1.12
CA GLY A 34 14.90 28.80 1.77
C GLY A 34 13.50 28.64 1.22
N PHE A 35 13.25 27.57 0.48
CA PHE A 35 11.88 27.09 0.37
C PHE A 35 11.48 26.64 1.77
N ASP A 36 10.36 27.14 2.31
CA ASP A 36 9.77 26.68 3.59
C ASP A 36 9.17 25.26 3.46
N PHE A 37 9.77 24.39 2.65
CA PHE A 37 9.48 22.96 2.71
C PHE A 37 10.08 22.43 4.01
N PRO A 38 9.29 21.71 4.83
CA PRO A 38 9.86 21.07 6.01
C PRO A 38 10.88 20.02 5.57
N ILE A 39 12.16 20.30 5.80
CA ILE A 39 13.20 19.28 5.75
C ILE A 39 13.07 18.48 7.03
N TYR A 40 12.28 17.40 6.98
CA TYR A 40 12.10 16.52 8.11
C TYR A 40 13.40 15.79 8.42
N THR A 41 14.14 16.26 9.42
CA THR A 41 15.33 15.60 9.95
C THR A 41 14.89 14.48 10.88
N ASN A 42 14.92 13.25 10.38
CA ASN A 42 14.66 12.07 11.19
C ASN A 42 15.79 11.92 12.23
N HIS A 43 15.47 11.58 13.47
CA HIS A 43 16.49 11.07 14.39
C HIS A 43 17.10 9.79 13.79
N PRO A 44 18.41 9.51 14.01
CA PRO A 44 19.02 8.26 13.57
C PRO A 44 18.20 7.08 14.10
N PRO A 45 18.09 5.97 13.33
CA PRO A 45 17.37 4.80 13.81
C PRO A 45 17.92 4.41 15.18
N GLY A 46 17.02 4.26 16.17
CA GLY A 46 17.40 3.76 17.48
C GLY A 46 18.07 2.39 17.32
N ASN A 47 19.11 2.13 18.12
CA ASN A 47 19.79 0.84 18.11
C ASN A 47 18.78 -0.28 18.37
N THR A 48 18.91 -1.37 17.60
CA THR A 48 18.23 -2.64 17.87
C THR A 48 18.58 -3.07 19.29
N LEU A 49 17.59 -3.14 20.19
CA LEU A 49 17.84 -3.57 21.56
C LEU A 49 18.19 -5.07 21.57
N PRO A 50 19.35 -5.49 22.12
CA PRO A 50 19.77 -6.90 22.15
C PRO A 50 18.78 -7.86 22.83
N ASN A 51 17.85 -7.32 23.62
CA ASN A 51 16.90 -8.07 24.45
C ASN A 51 15.44 -7.88 24.04
N ASP A 52 15.19 -7.34 22.86
CA ASP A 52 13.84 -7.04 22.40
C ASP A 52 12.91 -8.29 22.34
N PRO A 53 11.82 -8.33 23.14
CA PRO A 53 10.88 -9.44 23.15
C PRO A 53 10.15 -9.64 21.81
N VAL A 54 10.06 -8.62 20.94
CA VAL A 54 9.43 -8.74 19.62
C VAL A 54 10.26 -9.67 18.70
N ARG A 55 11.59 -9.61 18.76
CA ARG A 55 12.47 -10.55 18.01
C ARG A 55 12.54 -11.96 18.59
N ARG A 56 12.20 -12.18 19.87
CA ARG A 56 12.26 -13.52 20.49
C ARG A 56 11.18 -14.47 19.97
N GLY A 57 10.25 -13.93 19.18
CA GLY A 57 9.06 -14.62 18.73
C GLY A 57 8.09 -14.88 19.87
N ALA A 58 6.84 -15.17 19.53
CA ALA A 58 5.86 -15.55 20.52
C ALA A 58 6.31 -16.81 21.27
N THR A 59 6.21 -16.76 22.60
CA THR A 59 6.56 -17.85 23.51
C THR A 59 5.35 -18.70 23.91
N THR A 60 4.14 -18.23 23.57
CA THR A 60 2.86 -18.92 23.77
C THR A 60 2.37 -19.51 22.46
N PRO A 61 1.54 -20.57 22.43
CA PRO A 61 0.85 -20.99 21.22
C PRO A 61 -0.03 -19.87 20.63
N PRO A 62 -0.37 -19.92 19.32
CA PRO A 62 -1.40 -19.06 18.73
C PRO A 62 -2.74 -19.23 19.45
N LEU A 63 -3.46 -18.13 19.62
CA LEU A 63 -4.77 -18.12 20.25
C LEU A 63 -5.87 -18.46 19.22
N HIS A 64 -7.04 -18.89 19.72
CA HIS A 64 -8.22 -18.97 18.86
C HIS A 64 -8.65 -17.55 18.44
N PRO A 65 -9.17 -17.32 17.22
CA PRO A 65 -9.57 -15.98 16.75
C PRO A 65 -10.50 -15.22 17.70
N ASP A 66 -11.44 -15.91 18.35
CA ASP A 66 -12.31 -15.31 19.38
C ASP A 66 -11.57 -14.84 20.63
N GLU A 67 -10.46 -15.49 20.99
CA GLU A 67 -9.61 -15.09 22.10
C GLU A 67 -8.74 -13.90 21.71
N THR A 68 -8.15 -13.92 20.51
CA THR A 68 -7.45 -12.78 19.91
C THR A 68 -8.35 -11.54 19.88
N ARG A 69 -9.60 -11.67 19.41
CA ARG A 69 -10.58 -10.57 19.37
C ARG A 69 -10.79 -9.91 20.74
N LYS A 70 -10.82 -10.69 21.82
CA LYS A 70 -10.99 -10.15 23.20
C LYS A 70 -9.77 -9.36 23.68
N LEU A 71 -8.60 -9.60 23.08
CA LEU A 71 -7.36 -8.88 23.36
C LEU A 71 -7.16 -7.65 22.46
N ILE A 72 -8.04 -7.44 21.49
CA ILE A 72 -8.04 -6.26 20.63
C ILE A 72 -8.76 -5.11 21.32
N GLN A 73 -8.10 -3.96 21.32
CA GLN A 73 -8.65 -2.69 21.76
C GLN A 73 -8.84 -1.78 20.54
N VAL A 74 -9.99 -1.10 20.49
CA VAL A 74 -10.37 -0.09 19.48
C VAL A 74 -10.99 1.13 20.17
N PRO A 75 -11.18 2.27 19.50
CA PRO A 75 -11.73 3.47 20.11
C PRO A 75 -13.19 3.26 20.55
N PRO A 76 -13.71 4.03 21.52
CA PRO A 76 -15.11 3.94 21.94
C PRO A 76 -16.07 4.10 20.76
N GLY A 77 -17.10 3.25 20.70
CA GLY A 77 -18.09 3.25 19.62
C GLY A 77 -17.75 2.33 18.44
N PHE A 78 -16.56 1.73 18.42
CA PHE A 78 -16.15 0.73 17.44
C PHE A 78 -16.24 -0.68 18.01
N GLU A 79 -16.47 -1.65 17.13
CA GLU A 79 -16.35 -3.07 17.43
C GLU A 79 -15.45 -3.76 16.40
N VAL A 80 -14.91 -4.92 16.78
CA VAL A 80 -14.14 -5.78 15.89
C VAL A 80 -14.87 -7.11 15.75
N ARG A 81 -15.09 -7.54 14.52
CA ARG A 81 -15.76 -8.80 14.18
C ARG A 81 -14.82 -9.69 13.38
N VAL A 82 -14.89 -10.99 13.64
CA VAL A 82 -14.16 -11.99 12.84
C VAL A 82 -15.07 -12.42 11.70
N PHE A 83 -14.72 -12.04 10.48
CA PHE A 83 -15.45 -12.47 9.28
C PHE A 83 -15.05 -13.87 8.84
N ALA A 84 -13.75 -14.18 8.90
CA ALA A 84 -13.22 -15.49 8.53
C ALA A 84 -11.96 -15.81 9.32
N SER A 85 -11.75 -17.09 9.57
CA SER A 85 -10.54 -17.64 10.20
C SER A 85 -10.20 -19.00 9.62
N GLU A 86 -9.14 -19.63 10.10
CA GLU A 86 -8.79 -21.00 9.76
C GLU A 86 -9.98 -21.95 10.02
N PRO A 87 -10.25 -22.92 9.13
CA PRO A 87 -9.51 -23.25 7.91
C PRO A 87 -9.92 -22.48 6.64
N MET A 88 -10.89 -21.55 6.74
CA MET A 88 -11.41 -20.80 5.58
C MET A 88 -10.32 -19.94 4.95
N VAL A 89 -9.51 -19.28 5.80
CA VAL A 89 -8.36 -18.46 5.42
C VAL A 89 -7.15 -18.83 6.28
N VAL A 90 -5.96 -18.88 5.68
CA VAL A 90 -4.68 -19.25 6.30
C VAL A 90 -3.56 -18.42 5.67
N ASN A 91 -2.73 -17.76 6.48
CA ASN A 91 -1.62 -16.91 6.03
C ASN A 91 -1.99 -15.94 4.88
N PRO A 92 -3.03 -15.12 5.05
CA PRO A 92 -3.47 -14.21 4.00
C PRO A 92 -2.53 -13.00 3.91
N VAL A 93 -2.13 -12.58 2.70
CA VAL A 93 -1.19 -11.46 2.48
C VAL A 93 -1.80 -10.25 1.77
N ALA A 94 -2.85 -10.47 0.98
CA ALA A 94 -3.55 -9.40 0.26
C ALA A 94 -5.04 -9.73 0.12
N MET A 95 -5.89 -8.71 0.19
CA MET A 95 -7.31 -8.79 -0.11
C MET A 95 -7.76 -7.78 -1.16
N THR A 96 -8.92 -8.04 -1.73
CA THR A 96 -9.71 -7.11 -2.55
C THR A 96 -11.17 -7.55 -2.56
N TRP A 97 -12.05 -6.69 -3.03
CA TRP A 97 -13.50 -6.94 -3.13
C TRP A 97 -13.96 -6.97 -4.56
N ASP A 98 -14.92 -7.84 -4.87
CA ASP A 98 -15.67 -7.74 -6.13
C ASP A 98 -16.97 -6.94 -5.97
N GLU A 99 -17.61 -6.64 -7.09
CA GLU A 99 -18.84 -5.85 -7.14
C GLU A 99 -20.06 -6.53 -6.51
N ARG A 100 -19.96 -7.83 -6.14
CA ARG A 100 -21.00 -8.55 -5.38
C ARG A 100 -20.77 -8.50 -3.87
N GLY A 101 -19.69 -7.87 -3.41
CA GLY A 101 -19.32 -7.83 -2.00
C GLY A 101 -18.65 -9.11 -1.50
N ARG A 102 -18.10 -9.94 -2.40
CA ARG A 102 -17.32 -11.12 -1.98
C ARG A 102 -15.88 -10.72 -1.68
N LEU A 103 -15.31 -11.27 -0.60
CA LEU A 103 -13.93 -11.03 -0.22
C LEU A 103 -13.00 -11.97 -0.99
N TRP A 104 -12.04 -11.41 -1.72
CA TRP A 104 -11.00 -12.18 -2.40
C TRP A 104 -9.71 -12.09 -1.60
N VAL A 105 -9.10 -13.23 -1.31
CA VAL A 105 -7.91 -13.33 -0.46
C VAL A 105 -6.81 -14.11 -1.16
N LEU A 106 -5.58 -13.60 -1.08
CA LEU A 106 -4.38 -14.32 -1.48
C LEU A 106 -3.73 -14.96 -0.25
N GLU A 107 -3.64 -16.28 -0.24
CA GLU A 107 -2.91 -17.05 0.78
C GLU A 107 -1.48 -17.32 0.33
N LEU A 108 -0.51 -17.05 1.20
CA LEU A 108 0.92 -17.12 0.94
C LEU A 108 1.57 -18.20 1.83
N TYR A 109 1.52 -19.44 1.36
CA TYR A 109 2.07 -20.61 2.04
C TYR A 109 3.57 -20.77 1.85
N GLU A 110 4.10 -20.32 0.71
CA GLU A 110 5.50 -20.55 0.37
C GLU A 110 6.45 -19.50 0.94
N TYR A 111 5.93 -18.52 1.68
CA TYR A 111 6.78 -17.55 2.36
C TYR A 111 7.55 -18.16 3.55
N PRO A 112 8.83 -17.78 3.75
CA PRO A 112 9.69 -16.99 2.86
C PRO A 112 10.51 -17.84 1.88
N ARG A 113 10.44 -19.18 1.96
CA ARG A 113 11.44 -20.07 1.35
C ARG A 113 11.17 -20.40 -0.12
N GLY A 114 9.95 -20.22 -0.57
CA GLY A 114 9.45 -20.76 -1.81
C GLY A 114 9.14 -22.25 -1.73
N ALA A 115 8.37 -22.73 -2.70
CA ALA A 115 8.16 -24.16 -2.91
C ALA A 115 9.49 -24.86 -3.19
N LYS A 116 9.64 -26.08 -2.67
CA LYS A 116 10.83 -26.89 -2.95
C LYS A 116 10.86 -27.32 -4.41
N PRO A 117 12.05 -27.51 -5.01
CA PRO A 117 12.17 -28.03 -6.36
C PRO A 117 11.38 -29.33 -6.54
N GLY A 118 10.52 -29.39 -7.56
CA GLY A 118 9.70 -30.56 -7.89
C GLY A 118 8.38 -30.69 -7.12
N GLU A 119 8.11 -29.85 -6.11
CA GLU A 119 6.82 -29.81 -5.42
C GLU A 119 5.88 -28.78 -6.08
N LYS A 120 4.58 -29.08 -6.14
CA LYS A 120 3.57 -28.10 -6.59
C LYS A 120 3.46 -27.01 -5.51
N PRO A 121 3.69 -25.72 -5.85
CA PRO A 121 3.48 -24.62 -4.92
C PRO A 121 2.03 -24.53 -4.43
N ARG A 122 1.81 -23.97 -3.24
CA ARG A 122 0.50 -23.98 -2.57
C ARG A 122 -0.19 -22.62 -2.46
N ASP A 123 0.48 -21.52 -2.84
CA ASP A 123 -0.16 -20.20 -2.79
C ASP A 123 -1.37 -20.19 -3.72
N ARG A 124 -2.43 -19.52 -3.27
CA ARG A 124 -3.74 -19.61 -3.90
C ARG A 124 -4.62 -18.43 -3.58
N ILE A 125 -5.58 -18.20 -4.47
CA ILE A 125 -6.61 -17.17 -4.34
C ILE A 125 -7.90 -17.86 -3.94
N LYS A 126 -8.52 -17.37 -2.87
CA LYS A 126 -9.83 -17.79 -2.39
C LYS A 126 -10.85 -16.65 -2.51
N ILE A 127 -12.10 -17.02 -2.73
CA ILE A 127 -13.27 -16.15 -2.66
C ILE A 127 -14.05 -16.60 -1.42
N LEU A 128 -14.30 -15.68 -0.50
CA LEU A 128 -15.07 -15.88 0.71
C LEU A 128 -16.39 -15.11 0.56
N GLU A 129 -17.49 -15.82 0.80
CA GLU A 129 -18.85 -15.29 0.71
C GLU A 129 -19.55 -15.50 2.05
N ASP A 130 -20.31 -14.50 2.46
CA ASP A 130 -21.36 -14.59 3.47
C ASP A 130 -22.68 -14.70 2.70
N THR A 131 -23.32 -15.87 2.73
CA THR A 131 -24.52 -16.16 1.92
C THR A 131 -25.82 -15.97 2.67
N ASP A 132 -25.77 -15.79 3.99
CA ASP A 132 -26.94 -15.51 4.84
C ASP A 132 -26.94 -14.10 5.49
N ALA A 133 -25.90 -13.32 5.22
CA ALA A 133 -25.70 -11.93 5.65
C ALA A 133 -25.59 -11.77 7.18
N ASP A 134 -25.06 -12.78 7.89
CA ASP A 134 -24.83 -12.71 9.33
C ASP A 134 -23.52 -11.97 9.71
N GLY A 135 -22.71 -11.61 8.72
CA GLY A 135 -21.42 -10.94 8.85
C GLY A 135 -20.24 -11.90 9.09
N VAL A 136 -20.40 -13.19 8.77
CA VAL A 136 -19.37 -14.23 8.82
C VAL A 136 -19.38 -14.97 7.48
N ALA A 137 -18.20 -15.30 6.95
CA ALA A 137 -18.11 -16.12 5.75
C ALA A 137 -18.60 -17.55 6.03
N ASP A 138 -19.46 -18.07 5.16
CA ASP A 138 -19.99 -19.44 5.23
C ASP A 138 -19.59 -20.31 4.02
N LYS A 139 -19.08 -19.67 2.95
CA LYS A 139 -18.72 -20.32 1.71
C LYS A 139 -17.35 -19.88 1.22
N VAL A 140 -16.55 -20.86 0.84
CA VAL A 140 -15.19 -20.67 0.32
C VAL A 140 -15.06 -21.31 -1.05
N THR A 141 -14.58 -20.54 -2.03
CA THR A 141 -14.24 -21.04 -3.38
C THR A 141 -12.76 -20.83 -3.63
N VAL A 142 -12.01 -21.87 -4.01
CA VAL A 142 -10.63 -21.71 -4.49
C VAL A 142 -10.69 -21.31 -5.96
N PHE A 143 -10.38 -20.04 -6.25
CA PHE A 143 -10.42 -19.50 -7.61
C PHE A 143 -9.23 -19.98 -8.44
N ALA A 144 -8.02 -19.94 -7.88
CA ALA A 144 -6.78 -20.36 -8.54
C ALA A 144 -5.76 -20.81 -7.50
N ASP A 145 -4.91 -21.78 -7.83
CA ASP A 145 -3.86 -22.31 -6.96
C ASP A 145 -2.57 -22.63 -7.75
N GLY A 146 -1.53 -23.09 -7.05
CA GLY A 146 -0.30 -23.53 -7.70
C GLY A 146 0.75 -22.44 -7.86
N PHE A 147 0.64 -21.33 -7.13
CA PHE A 147 1.56 -20.20 -7.23
C PHE A 147 2.64 -20.25 -6.16
N ASN A 148 3.77 -19.61 -6.45
CA ASN A 148 4.92 -19.54 -5.56
C ASN A 148 5.22 -18.09 -5.24
N LEU A 149 5.26 -17.78 -3.94
CA LEU A 149 5.54 -16.46 -3.38
C LEU A 149 4.68 -15.35 -3.99
N ALA A 150 3.38 -15.63 -4.08
CA ALA A 150 2.39 -14.70 -4.58
C ALA A 150 2.05 -13.64 -3.50
N THR A 151 2.17 -12.36 -3.86
CA THR A 151 2.16 -11.25 -2.89
C THR A 151 1.32 -10.04 -3.33
N GLY A 152 0.85 -9.99 -4.58
CA GLY A 152 -0.01 -8.92 -5.08
C GLY A 152 -1.32 -9.45 -5.65
N LEU A 153 -2.45 -8.81 -5.32
CA LEU A 153 -3.79 -9.20 -5.78
C LEU A 153 -4.61 -7.96 -6.14
N ALA A 154 -5.19 -7.92 -7.33
CA ALA A 154 -6.20 -6.94 -7.70
C ALA A 154 -7.19 -7.50 -8.73
N LEU A 155 -8.47 -7.15 -8.59
CA LEU A 155 -9.49 -7.48 -9.58
C LEU A 155 -9.59 -6.37 -10.61
N GLY A 156 -9.83 -6.71 -11.87
CA GLY A 156 -10.11 -5.72 -12.90
C GLY A 156 -10.13 -6.31 -14.29
N ASN A 157 -10.73 -5.57 -15.22
CA ASN A 157 -10.78 -5.94 -16.65
C ASN A 157 -11.33 -7.36 -16.92
N GLY A 158 -12.24 -7.85 -16.06
CA GLY A 158 -12.84 -9.19 -16.19
C GLY A 158 -11.94 -10.34 -15.74
N GLY A 159 -10.94 -10.08 -14.91
CA GLY A 159 -10.05 -11.11 -14.37
C GLY A 159 -9.31 -10.65 -13.13
N VAL A 160 -8.24 -11.36 -12.81
CA VAL A 160 -7.41 -11.12 -11.63
C VAL A 160 -5.98 -10.84 -12.05
N TYR A 161 -5.43 -9.72 -11.57
CA TYR A 161 -4.02 -9.41 -11.62
C TYR A 161 -3.34 -10.04 -10.39
N LEU A 162 -2.39 -10.93 -10.63
CA LEU A 162 -1.65 -11.64 -9.59
C LEU A 162 -0.15 -11.35 -9.72
N GLY A 163 0.41 -10.71 -8.70
CA GLY A 163 1.85 -10.56 -8.53
C GLY A 163 2.42 -11.82 -7.89
N ALA A 164 3.17 -12.60 -8.66
CA ALA A 164 3.89 -13.78 -8.18
C ALA A 164 5.22 -13.85 -8.93
N ALA A 165 6.22 -13.19 -8.34
CA ALA A 165 7.52 -12.97 -8.94
C ALA A 165 8.15 -14.32 -9.39
N PRO A 166 8.72 -14.38 -10.61
CA PRO A 166 9.18 -13.24 -11.40
C PRO A 166 8.12 -12.59 -12.30
N ASN A 167 6.84 -12.96 -12.17
CA ASN A 167 5.81 -12.63 -13.14
C ASN A 167 4.66 -11.81 -12.53
N LEU A 168 4.07 -10.95 -13.38
CA LEU A 168 2.72 -10.45 -13.22
C LEU A 168 1.80 -11.28 -14.12
N TYR A 169 0.82 -11.94 -13.53
CA TYR A 169 -0.16 -12.75 -14.24
C TYR A 169 -1.50 -12.02 -14.40
N PHE A 170 -2.22 -12.36 -15.47
CA PHE A 170 -3.65 -12.14 -15.61
C PHE A 170 -4.37 -13.49 -15.65
N LEU A 171 -5.26 -13.71 -14.68
CA LEU A 171 -6.04 -14.94 -14.52
C LEU A 171 -7.48 -14.67 -14.95
N GLN A 172 -8.05 -15.59 -15.73
CA GLN A 172 -9.39 -15.47 -16.28
C GLN A 172 -10.18 -16.76 -16.07
N ASP A 173 -11.48 -16.60 -15.85
CA ASP A 173 -12.48 -17.66 -15.99
C ASP A 173 -13.18 -17.48 -17.34
N THR A 174 -12.76 -18.23 -18.35
CA THR A 174 -13.35 -18.14 -19.70
C THR A 174 -14.74 -18.77 -19.80
N ASN A 175 -15.23 -19.40 -18.73
CA ASN A 175 -16.61 -19.89 -18.67
C ASN A 175 -17.56 -18.81 -18.15
N ALA A 176 -17.05 -17.78 -17.47
CA ALA A 176 -17.85 -16.65 -17.04
C ALA A 176 -18.35 -15.84 -18.26
N PRO A 177 -19.61 -15.36 -18.25
CA PRO A 177 -20.12 -14.55 -19.36
C PRO A 177 -19.25 -13.31 -19.60
N ALA A 178 -18.96 -13.00 -20.87
CA ALA A 178 -18.16 -11.83 -21.20
C ALA A 178 -18.78 -10.53 -20.66
N GLY A 179 -17.98 -9.70 -19.99
CA GLY A 179 -18.42 -8.42 -19.42
C GLY A 179 -19.20 -8.51 -18.10
N SER A 180 -19.29 -9.70 -17.49
CA SER A 180 -20.05 -9.92 -16.25
C SER A 180 -19.35 -9.48 -14.95
N GLY A 181 -18.19 -8.82 -15.05
CA GLY A 181 -17.43 -8.36 -13.89
C GLY A 181 -16.68 -9.49 -13.16
N ALA A 182 -16.13 -9.19 -11.98
CA ALA A 182 -15.40 -10.17 -11.19
C ALA A 182 -16.34 -11.08 -10.38
N GLY A 183 -17.56 -10.61 -10.10
CA GLY A 183 -18.61 -11.31 -9.38
C GLY A 183 -19.10 -12.59 -10.05
N ALA A 184 -18.91 -12.74 -11.35
CA ALA A 184 -19.24 -13.96 -12.09
C ALA A 184 -18.10 -14.99 -12.10
N LEU A 185 -16.87 -14.58 -11.77
CA LEU A 185 -15.71 -15.47 -11.79
C LEU A 185 -15.84 -16.53 -10.68
N GLN A 186 -15.61 -17.79 -11.05
CA GLN A 186 -15.66 -18.93 -10.14
C GLN A 186 -14.33 -19.67 -10.09
N LYS A 187 -13.69 -19.87 -11.25
CA LYS A 187 -12.43 -20.60 -11.32
C LYS A 187 -11.58 -20.15 -12.50
N ALA A 188 -10.32 -19.82 -12.23
CA ALA A 188 -9.36 -19.54 -13.30
C ALA A 188 -9.15 -20.80 -14.14
N ASN A 189 -9.30 -20.67 -15.45
CA ASN A 189 -9.00 -21.70 -16.44
C ASN A 189 -8.07 -21.21 -17.55
N LYS A 190 -7.70 -19.92 -17.51
CA LYS A 190 -6.69 -19.32 -18.37
C LYS A 190 -5.78 -18.41 -17.56
N GLN A 191 -4.48 -18.54 -17.78
CA GLN A 191 -3.42 -17.76 -17.16
C GLN A 191 -2.55 -17.16 -18.25
N THR A 192 -2.29 -15.86 -18.18
CA THR A 192 -1.42 -15.13 -19.11
C THR A 192 -0.34 -14.40 -18.34
N VAL A 193 0.92 -14.56 -18.72
CA VAL A 193 2.02 -13.74 -18.18
C VAL A 193 1.97 -12.40 -18.90
N LEU A 194 1.79 -11.32 -18.15
CA LEU A 194 1.77 -9.96 -18.70
C LEU A 194 3.17 -9.35 -18.70
N LEU A 195 3.84 -9.45 -17.56
CA LEU A 195 5.19 -8.94 -17.37
C LEU A 195 6.03 -10.00 -16.66
N THR A 196 7.33 -9.96 -16.91
CA THR A 196 8.33 -10.81 -16.23
C THR A 196 9.53 -10.00 -15.77
N GLY A 197 10.46 -10.62 -15.05
CA GLY A 197 11.71 -9.98 -14.59
C GLY A 197 11.60 -9.26 -13.25
N PHE A 198 10.54 -9.53 -12.48
CA PHE A 198 10.51 -9.16 -11.07
C PHE A 198 11.50 -10.00 -10.27
N GLY A 199 12.31 -9.34 -9.44
CA GLY A 199 13.36 -9.96 -8.63
C GLY A 199 12.81 -10.81 -7.49
N LEU A 200 13.70 -11.60 -6.90
CA LEU A 200 13.41 -12.58 -5.85
C LEU A 200 14.51 -12.67 -4.79
N GLU A 201 15.45 -11.71 -4.81
CA GLU A 201 16.64 -11.72 -3.97
C GLU A 201 16.29 -11.52 -2.49
N ASP A 202 15.38 -10.60 -2.20
CA ASP A 202 14.84 -10.39 -0.87
C ASP A 202 13.33 -10.68 -0.85
N ARG A 203 12.96 -11.79 -0.19
CA ARG A 203 11.59 -12.27 -0.13
C ARG A 203 10.69 -11.41 0.77
N HIS A 204 11.27 -10.47 1.52
CA HIS A 204 10.54 -9.45 2.29
C HIS A 204 10.16 -8.22 1.46
N GLU A 205 10.72 -8.08 0.26
CA GLU A 205 10.69 -6.87 -0.57
C GLU A 205 10.14 -7.12 -1.99
N LEU A 206 9.33 -8.17 -2.13
CA LEU A 206 8.76 -8.61 -3.39
C LEU A 206 7.72 -7.62 -3.95
N LEU A 207 7.36 -7.83 -5.22
CA LEU A 207 6.25 -7.15 -5.89
C LEU A 207 4.94 -7.28 -5.08
N ASN A 208 4.41 -6.18 -4.55
CA ASN A 208 3.24 -6.20 -3.67
C ASN A 208 2.37 -4.94 -3.84
N GLY A 209 1.39 -4.76 -2.95
CA GLY A 209 0.72 -3.47 -2.77
C GLY A 209 -0.13 -3.02 -3.95
N PHE A 210 -0.87 -3.93 -4.58
CA PHE A 210 -1.64 -3.61 -5.77
C PHE A 210 -2.84 -2.72 -5.45
N ALA A 211 -2.99 -1.64 -6.20
CA ALA A 211 -4.15 -0.76 -6.09
C ALA A 211 -4.45 -0.08 -7.44
N TRP A 212 -5.72 0.22 -7.70
CA TRP A 212 -6.10 1.01 -8.87
C TRP A 212 -5.97 2.48 -8.57
N GLY A 213 -5.23 3.20 -9.42
CA GLY A 213 -5.22 4.65 -9.38
C GLY A 213 -6.49 5.24 -10.03
N PRO A 214 -6.83 6.51 -9.71
CA PRO A 214 -7.97 7.23 -10.29
C PRO A 214 -7.80 7.47 -11.80
N ASP A 215 -6.60 7.29 -12.33
CA ASP A 215 -6.27 7.34 -13.76
C ASP A 215 -6.51 6.00 -14.49
N GLY A 216 -6.96 4.96 -13.78
CA GLY A 216 -7.23 3.63 -14.33
C GLY A 216 -6.00 2.77 -14.59
N TRP A 217 -4.84 3.15 -14.05
CA TRP A 217 -3.64 2.30 -14.03
C TRP A 217 -3.61 1.41 -12.79
N LEU A 218 -3.01 0.23 -12.92
CA LEU A 218 -2.73 -0.65 -11.80
C LEU A 218 -1.37 -0.26 -11.20
N TYR A 219 -1.36 0.20 -9.95
CA TYR A 219 -0.16 0.56 -9.20
C TYR A 219 0.33 -0.63 -8.37
N MET A 220 1.63 -0.64 -8.09
CA MET A 220 2.30 -1.69 -7.31
C MET A 220 3.60 -1.18 -6.68
N THR A 221 3.94 -1.74 -5.53
CA THR A 221 5.14 -1.40 -4.77
C THR A 221 6.21 -2.50 -4.87
N HIS A 222 7.47 -2.12 -4.73
CA HIS A 222 8.62 -3.02 -4.75
C HIS A 222 9.77 -2.46 -3.93
N GLY A 223 10.47 -3.31 -3.16
CA GLY A 223 11.52 -2.85 -2.26
C GLY A 223 12.89 -2.64 -2.92
N VAL A 224 13.81 -2.14 -2.11
CA VAL A 224 15.13 -1.60 -2.46
C VAL A 224 16.21 -2.65 -2.69
N PHE A 225 16.11 -3.82 -2.07
CA PHE A 225 17.11 -4.89 -2.14
C PHE A 225 16.72 -6.03 -3.08
N THR A 226 15.48 -6.05 -3.53
CA THR A 226 15.05 -6.89 -4.65
C THR A 226 15.20 -6.09 -5.93
N ARG A 227 16.01 -6.56 -6.88
CA ARG A 227 16.33 -5.81 -8.10
C ARG A 227 15.52 -6.37 -9.25
N SER A 228 14.67 -5.55 -9.83
CA SER A 228 13.83 -5.96 -10.96
C SER A 228 14.29 -5.31 -12.25
N LYS A 229 14.22 -6.09 -13.33
CA LYS A 229 14.32 -5.60 -14.70
C LYS A 229 13.09 -6.09 -15.46
N VAL A 230 12.01 -5.34 -15.27
CA VAL A 230 10.65 -5.71 -15.68
C VAL A 230 10.52 -5.60 -17.20
N ARG A 231 9.97 -6.62 -17.83
CA ARG A 231 9.84 -6.71 -19.29
C ARG A 231 8.47 -7.22 -19.68
N ASP A 232 8.10 -6.95 -20.93
CA ASP A 232 6.99 -7.65 -21.57
C ASP A 232 7.33 -9.15 -21.64
N ALA A 233 6.37 -10.00 -21.30
CA ALA A 233 6.55 -11.45 -21.35
C ALA A 233 6.79 -11.98 -22.77
N HIS A 234 6.33 -11.25 -23.78
CA HIS A 234 6.53 -11.55 -25.21
C HIS A 234 7.80 -10.92 -25.80
N ASP A 235 8.50 -10.08 -25.04
CA ASP A 235 9.81 -9.51 -25.39
C ASP A 235 10.77 -9.58 -24.18
N PRO A 236 11.18 -10.81 -23.77
CA PRO A 236 12.02 -11.01 -22.60
C PRO A 236 13.46 -10.51 -22.78
N ASP A 237 13.88 -10.26 -24.02
CA ASP A 237 15.19 -9.70 -24.36
C ASP A 237 15.17 -8.16 -24.50
N GLY A 238 13.99 -7.55 -24.43
CA GLY A 238 13.80 -6.11 -24.44
C GLY A 238 14.59 -5.39 -23.34
N PHE A 239 14.80 -4.07 -23.54
CA PHE A 239 15.58 -3.25 -22.61
C PHE A 239 15.01 -3.32 -21.18
N GLY A 240 13.69 -3.41 -21.04
CA GLY A 240 13.01 -3.50 -19.75
C GLY A 240 13.04 -2.22 -18.94
N VAL A 241 12.36 -2.24 -17.80
CA VAL A 241 12.30 -1.14 -16.84
C VAL A 241 12.96 -1.60 -15.55
N GLN A 242 14.01 -0.88 -15.15
CA GLN A 242 14.65 -1.07 -13.86
C GLN A 242 13.67 -0.65 -12.75
N MET A 243 13.48 -1.50 -11.74
CA MET A 243 12.62 -1.19 -10.60
C MET A 243 13.27 -1.75 -9.32
N ASP A 244 13.55 -0.86 -8.38
CA ASP A 244 13.98 -1.13 -7.02
C ASP A 244 13.69 0.10 -6.17
N ALA A 245 13.08 -0.08 -4.99
CA ALA A 245 12.53 1.00 -4.17
C ALA A 245 11.59 1.91 -4.99
N ALA A 246 10.41 1.41 -5.34
CA ALA A 246 9.56 2.15 -6.26
C ALA A 246 8.06 1.91 -6.07
N LEU A 247 7.30 2.95 -6.43
CA LEU A 247 5.92 2.84 -6.86
C LEU A 247 5.92 2.77 -8.39
N ALA A 248 5.52 1.64 -8.96
CA ALA A 248 5.35 1.47 -10.40
C ALA A 248 3.88 1.36 -10.77
N ARG A 249 3.60 1.46 -12.06
CA ARG A 249 2.26 1.28 -12.59
C ARG A 249 2.25 0.58 -13.95
N PHE A 250 1.18 -0.17 -14.18
CA PHE A 250 0.90 -0.90 -15.41
C PHE A 250 -0.42 -0.45 -16.01
N HIS A 251 -0.41 -0.13 -17.31
CA HIS A 251 -1.63 0.23 -18.04
C HIS A 251 -2.21 -1.02 -18.73
N PRO A 252 -3.40 -1.49 -18.35
CA PRO A 252 -3.92 -2.79 -18.79
C PRO A 252 -4.25 -2.88 -20.29
N ARG A 253 -4.63 -1.77 -20.94
CA ARG A 253 -4.89 -1.72 -22.40
C ARG A 253 -3.64 -1.57 -23.25
N THR A 254 -2.80 -0.56 -22.99
CA THR A 254 -1.59 -0.29 -23.77
C THR A 254 -0.42 -1.20 -23.42
N LYS A 255 -0.53 -1.96 -22.32
CA LYS A 255 0.52 -2.83 -21.76
C LYS A 255 1.78 -2.08 -21.33
N LYS A 256 1.72 -0.76 -21.24
CA LYS A 256 2.85 0.06 -20.78
C LYS A 256 3.10 -0.18 -19.29
N PHE A 257 4.36 -0.40 -18.95
CA PHE A 257 4.84 -0.45 -17.56
C PHE A 257 5.85 0.68 -17.34
N GLU A 258 5.76 1.36 -16.20
CA GLU A 258 6.69 2.42 -15.84
C GLU A 258 6.82 2.59 -14.32
N VAL A 259 7.97 3.11 -13.89
CA VAL A 259 8.15 3.61 -12.53
C VAL A 259 7.46 4.97 -12.43
N PHE A 260 6.44 5.04 -11.58
CA PHE A 260 5.72 6.29 -11.31
C PHE A 260 6.55 7.21 -10.43
N ALA A 261 7.14 6.67 -9.35
CA ALA A 261 8.04 7.38 -8.47
C ALA A 261 9.07 6.40 -7.86
N ASP A 262 10.27 6.88 -7.60
CA ASP A 262 11.41 6.11 -7.10
C ASP A 262 11.77 6.59 -5.70
N GLY A 263 12.19 5.70 -4.82
CA GLY A 263 12.58 5.97 -3.45
C GLY A 263 11.93 5.04 -2.44
N THR A 264 11.98 5.44 -1.17
CA THR A 264 11.58 4.62 -0.02
C THR A 264 12.56 3.46 0.28
N SER A 265 12.09 2.39 0.90
CA SER A 265 12.89 1.26 1.38
C SER A 265 12.19 -0.02 0.94
N ASN A 266 11.33 -0.55 1.79
CA ASN A 266 10.45 -1.67 1.57
C ASN A 266 9.00 -1.17 1.67
N PRO A 267 8.43 -0.66 0.57
CA PRO A 267 7.07 -0.17 0.55
C PRO A 267 6.05 -1.32 0.51
N TRP A 268 5.03 -1.23 1.37
CA TRP A 268 3.97 -2.24 1.50
C TRP A 268 2.58 -1.64 1.31
N GLY A 269 2.27 -1.33 0.06
CA GLY A 269 1.00 -0.76 -0.33
C GLY A 269 1.07 0.70 -0.66
N VAL A 270 0.01 1.12 -1.33
CA VAL A 270 -0.24 2.47 -1.75
C VAL A 270 -1.74 2.70 -1.62
N ASP A 271 -2.15 3.88 -1.19
CA ASP A 271 -3.56 4.30 -1.22
C ASP A 271 -3.70 5.79 -1.63
N TRP A 272 -4.91 6.19 -2.02
CA TRP A 272 -5.23 7.48 -2.61
C TRP A 272 -6.12 8.27 -1.68
N ASN A 273 -5.88 9.57 -1.56
CA ASN A 273 -6.84 10.43 -0.87
C ASN A 273 -8.00 10.82 -1.79
N GLU A 274 -8.95 11.59 -1.28
CA GLU A 274 -10.11 12.10 -2.05
C GLU A 274 -9.72 12.95 -3.28
N ARG A 275 -8.48 13.48 -3.33
CA ARG A 275 -7.95 14.27 -4.44
C ARG A 275 -7.22 13.41 -5.49
N GLY A 276 -7.03 12.12 -5.21
CA GLY A 276 -6.27 11.22 -6.08
C GLY A 276 -4.76 11.29 -5.91
N ASP A 277 -4.27 11.88 -4.80
CA ASP A 277 -2.84 11.90 -4.48
C ASP A 277 -2.42 10.53 -3.91
N ALA A 278 -1.28 10.01 -4.37
CA ALA A 278 -0.79 8.68 -3.97
C ALA A 278 0.06 8.74 -2.69
N PHE A 279 -0.25 7.87 -1.74
CA PHE A 279 0.50 7.71 -0.50
C PHE A 279 1.02 6.28 -0.36
N VAL A 280 2.30 6.14 -0.04
CA VAL A 280 2.97 4.85 0.12
C VAL A 280 3.38 4.67 1.57
N SER A 281 3.06 3.49 2.12
CA SER A 281 3.60 3.06 3.40
C SER A 281 4.95 2.37 3.20
N ALA A 282 5.88 2.54 4.15
CA ALA A 282 7.20 1.91 4.07
C ALA A 282 7.74 1.45 5.43
N CYS A 283 8.63 0.46 5.38
CA CYS A 283 9.35 -0.06 6.54
C CYS A 283 10.72 0.60 6.73
N VAL A 284 11.40 0.35 7.85
CA VAL A 284 12.81 0.69 8.14
C VAL A 284 13.12 2.19 8.29
N ILE A 285 12.76 3.01 7.29
CA ILE A 285 12.92 4.47 7.30
C ILE A 285 11.62 5.14 7.79
N GLN A 286 11.29 6.34 7.31
CA GLN A 286 9.98 6.95 7.53
C GLN A 286 8.84 6.05 6.99
N HIS A 287 7.67 6.13 7.61
CA HIS A 287 6.58 5.20 7.34
C HIS A 287 5.57 5.67 6.30
N LEU A 288 5.58 6.94 5.89
CA LEU A 288 4.56 7.49 5.00
C LEU A 288 5.12 8.54 4.03
N PHE A 289 4.86 8.33 2.73
CA PHE A 289 5.33 9.20 1.65
C PHE A 289 4.16 9.61 0.75
N HIS A 290 4.05 10.90 0.44
CA HIS A 290 3.20 11.39 -0.65
C HIS A 290 4.01 11.35 -1.95
N MET A 291 3.70 10.41 -2.84
CA MET A 291 4.47 10.15 -4.07
C MET A 291 3.83 10.83 -5.28
N ALA A 292 4.64 11.62 -6.01
CA ALA A 292 4.24 12.32 -7.23
C ALA A 292 4.94 11.73 -8.48
N PRO A 293 4.34 11.84 -9.68
CA PRO A 293 4.95 11.31 -10.90
C PRO A 293 6.34 11.88 -11.16
N GLY A 294 7.32 11.00 -11.39
CA GLY A 294 8.72 11.36 -11.60
C GLY A 294 9.48 11.77 -10.34
N GLY A 295 8.86 11.72 -9.16
CA GLY A 295 9.51 12.05 -7.89
C GLY A 295 10.57 11.02 -7.48
N GLN A 296 11.67 11.53 -6.93
CA GLN A 296 12.79 10.79 -6.37
C GLN A 296 12.86 11.04 -4.87
N TYR A 297 12.36 10.09 -4.09
CA TYR A 297 12.22 10.19 -2.64
C TYR A 297 13.42 9.60 -1.92
N ASN A 298 13.60 10.03 -0.67
CA ASN A 298 14.61 9.46 0.22
C ASN A 298 14.50 7.92 0.24
N ARG A 299 15.65 7.26 0.08
CA ARG A 299 15.74 5.81 0.03
C ARG A 299 16.76 5.24 0.99
N GLN A 300 16.52 4.00 1.42
CA GLN A 300 17.40 3.30 2.36
C GLN A 300 18.79 3.01 1.76
N GLY A 301 18.86 2.76 0.46
CA GLY A 301 20.11 2.50 -0.24
C GLY A 301 19.94 2.47 -1.76
N GLY A 302 21.06 2.45 -2.48
CA GLY A 302 21.07 2.49 -3.95
C GLY A 302 20.88 3.90 -4.52
N THR A 303 20.74 3.98 -5.84
CA THR A 303 20.55 5.22 -6.59
C THR A 303 19.26 5.13 -7.40
N TRP A 304 18.55 6.25 -7.57
CA TRP A 304 17.35 6.30 -8.42
C TRP A 304 17.69 5.87 -9.85
N ALA A 305 16.84 5.03 -10.45
CA ALA A 305 17.10 4.45 -11.76
C ALA A 305 16.98 5.47 -12.90
N ASN A 306 16.09 6.45 -12.75
CA ASN A 306 15.92 7.55 -13.71
C ASN A 306 16.74 8.76 -13.26
N PRO A 307 17.80 9.20 -13.96
CA PRO A 307 18.64 10.32 -13.54
C PRO A 307 17.99 11.71 -13.67
N PHE A 308 16.82 11.83 -14.31
CA PHE A 308 16.16 13.11 -14.60
C PHE A 308 14.86 13.32 -13.80
N GLY A 309 14.68 12.61 -12.68
CA GLY A 309 13.51 12.77 -11.82
C GLY A 309 13.54 14.04 -10.98
N TYR A 310 12.40 14.39 -10.39
CA TYR A 310 12.28 15.48 -9.43
C TYR A 310 12.86 15.06 -8.09
N VAL A 311 13.95 15.69 -7.69
CA VAL A 311 14.70 15.37 -6.47
C VAL A 311 14.69 16.56 -5.51
N GLY A 312 15.00 16.32 -4.23
CA GLY A 312 15.16 17.36 -3.22
C GLY A 312 16.48 18.12 -3.39
N ASP A 313 17.26 18.25 -2.31
CA ASP A 313 18.59 18.87 -2.37
C ASP A 313 19.56 17.96 -3.16
N LEU A 314 19.78 18.31 -4.43
CA LEU A 314 20.79 17.69 -5.29
C LEU A 314 22.18 17.71 -4.63
N PRO A 315 23.03 16.69 -4.83
CA PRO A 315 22.79 15.39 -5.47
C PRO A 315 22.55 14.23 -4.48
N THR A 316 22.33 14.52 -3.19
CA THR A 316 22.39 13.49 -2.12
C THR A 316 21.12 13.32 -1.31
N LYS A 317 20.09 14.14 -1.50
CA LYS A 317 18.83 14.03 -0.74
C LYS A 317 17.63 13.96 -1.67
N GLY A 318 16.88 12.87 -1.55
CA GLY A 318 15.58 12.75 -2.20
C GLY A 318 14.53 13.65 -1.56
N LEU A 319 13.37 13.71 -2.20
CA LEU A 319 12.17 14.29 -1.62
C LEU A 319 11.84 13.59 -0.28
N PRO A 320 11.47 14.36 0.76
CA PRO A 320 11.26 13.80 2.08
C PRO A 320 9.95 13.00 2.16
N ALA A 321 9.84 12.17 3.20
CA ALA A 321 8.57 11.65 3.66
C ALA A 321 7.65 12.78 4.13
N VAL A 322 6.37 12.48 4.37
CA VAL A 322 5.42 13.48 4.93
C VAL A 322 5.37 13.47 6.46
N VAL A 323 6.24 12.69 7.10
CA VAL A 323 6.33 12.48 8.56
C VAL A 323 7.72 12.84 9.12
N ASP A 324 7.74 13.44 10.31
CA ASP A 324 8.94 13.72 11.13
C ASP A 324 8.98 12.94 12.45
N TRP A 325 8.07 12.00 12.64
CA TRP A 325 7.93 11.21 13.85
C TRP A 325 7.85 9.73 13.51
N ARG A 326 7.85 8.88 14.54
CA ARG A 326 7.76 7.43 14.38
C ARG A 326 6.65 6.80 15.23
N HIS A 327 5.98 5.82 14.64
CA HIS A 327 5.22 4.81 15.37
C HIS A 327 6.16 3.90 16.15
N TYR A 328 5.60 2.95 16.91
CA TYR A 328 6.43 1.92 17.53
C TYR A 328 7.09 1.08 16.44
N ARG A 329 8.41 1.26 16.28
CA ARG A 329 9.23 0.59 15.26
C ARG A 329 8.78 0.91 13.84
N ALA A 330 9.23 0.11 12.88
CA ALA A 330 9.18 0.47 11.46
C ALA A 330 8.90 -0.74 10.56
N ALA A 331 7.99 -1.62 10.95
CA ALA A 331 7.50 -2.68 10.08
C ALA A 331 6.02 -2.45 9.79
N HIS A 332 5.77 -1.60 8.79
CA HIS A 332 4.44 -1.22 8.36
C HIS A 332 4.00 -2.07 7.17
N ALA A 333 2.76 -2.53 7.17
CA ALA A 333 2.22 -3.36 6.10
C ALA A 333 0.78 -2.96 5.81
N GLY A 334 0.48 -2.76 4.52
CA GLY A 334 -0.79 -2.20 4.08
C GLY A 334 -0.90 -0.70 4.38
N ILE A 335 -1.79 -0.05 3.63
CA ILE A 335 -2.20 1.33 3.85
C ILE A 335 -3.64 1.47 3.37
N CYS A 336 -4.45 2.19 4.14
CA CYS A 336 -5.77 2.61 3.73
C CYS A 336 -6.01 4.05 4.19
N ILE A 337 -6.30 4.95 3.27
CA ILE A 337 -6.85 6.27 3.58
C ILE A 337 -8.35 6.09 3.66
N TYR A 338 -8.88 6.13 4.89
CA TYR A 338 -10.27 5.79 5.12
C TYR A 338 -11.22 6.77 4.42
N GLN A 339 -11.99 6.27 3.46
CA GLN A 339 -12.97 7.06 2.69
C GLN A 339 -14.37 6.46 2.74
N GLY A 340 -14.58 5.45 3.59
CA GLY A 340 -15.90 4.86 3.83
C GLY A 340 -16.82 5.81 4.58
N ASP A 341 -18.09 5.44 4.64
CA ASP A 341 -19.15 6.20 5.29
C ASP A 341 -19.71 5.52 6.56
N GLN A 342 -19.20 4.34 6.93
CA GLN A 342 -19.61 3.64 8.15
C GLN A 342 -19.02 4.27 9.43
N PHE A 343 -17.79 4.77 9.38
CA PHE A 343 -17.18 5.44 10.53
C PHE A 343 -17.71 6.88 10.64
N PRO A 344 -17.70 7.48 11.84
CA PRO A 344 -18.03 8.89 12.01
C PRO A 344 -17.20 9.80 11.08
N PRO A 345 -17.77 10.90 10.55
CA PRO A 345 -17.12 11.73 9.52
C PRO A 345 -15.70 12.21 9.84
N GLU A 346 -15.38 12.41 11.12
CA GLU A 346 -14.06 12.83 11.61
C GLU A 346 -12.92 11.83 11.29
N TRP A 347 -13.27 10.57 11.01
CA TRP A 347 -12.32 9.51 10.63
C TRP A 347 -11.98 9.52 9.13
N ARG A 348 -12.77 10.19 8.30
CA ARG A 348 -12.55 10.25 6.85
C ARG A 348 -11.26 11.01 6.53
N GLY A 349 -10.49 10.47 5.60
CA GLY A 349 -9.18 10.98 5.18
C GLY A 349 -8.03 10.62 6.12
N LEU A 350 -8.28 9.86 7.21
CA LEU A 350 -7.21 9.35 8.06
C LEU A 350 -6.50 8.16 7.42
N VAL A 351 -5.19 8.11 7.59
CA VAL A 351 -4.35 7.03 7.09
C VAL A 351 -4.29 5.93 8.15
N MET A 352 -4.68 4.73 7.76
CA MET A 352 -4.61 3.50 8.56
C MET A 352 -3.46 2.65 8.04
N LEU A 353 -2.56 2.25 8.92
CA LEU A 353 -1.35 1.48 8.58
C LEU A 353 -1.24 0.26 9.47
N GLY A 354 -1.10 -0.93 8.88
CA GLY A 354 -0.73 -2.10 9.68
C GLY A 354 0.68 -1.94 10.23
N ASN A 355 0.89 -2.31 11.49
CA ASN A 355 2.22 -2.36 12.11
C ASN A 355 2.41 -3.71 12.77
N ILE A 356 3.18 -4.56 12.08
CA ILE A 356 3.41 -5.93 12.49
C ILE A 356 4.27 -6.01 13.75
N HIS A 357 5.17 -5.05 14.01
CA HIS A 357 5.99 -5.04 15.23
C HIS A 357 5.21 -4.64 16.47
N GLN A 358 4.18 -3.80 16.29
CA GLN A 358 3.34 -3.29 17.36
C GLN A 358 2.07 -4.14 17.58
N ASN A 359 1.73 -5.04 16.67
CA ASN A 359 0.46 -5.76 16.68
C ASN A 359 -0.72 -4.76 16.66
N ALA A 360 -0.63 -3.74 15.80
CA ALA A 360 -1.53 -2.58 15.83
C ALA A 360 -1.86 -2.05 14.42
N LEU A 361 -3.00 -1.39 14.29
CA LEU A 361 -3.23 -0.42 13.23
C LEU A 361 -2.88 0.97 13.74
N ASN A 362 -1.87 1.56 13.12
CA ASN A 362 -1.49 2.94 13.31
C ASN A 362 -2.41 3.89 12.54
N CYS A 363 -2.57 5.12 13.04
CA CYS A 363 -3.50 6.12 12.51
C CYS A 363 -2.88 7.52 12.45
N ASP A 364 -2.84 8.10 11.25
CA ASP A 364 -2.23 9.39 10.97
C ASP A 364 -3.22 10.34 10.30
N ARG A 365 -3.13 11.63 10.64
CA ARG A 365 -3.88 12.71 9.99
C ARG A 365 -3.01 13.40 8.94
N LEU A 366 -3.56 13.56 7.73
CA LEU A 366 -2.95 14.34 6.66
C LEU A 366 -3.45 15.78 6.68
N THR A 367 -2.52 16.73 6.76
CA THR A 367 -2.79 18.17 6.63
C THR A 367 -2.07 18.71 5.39
N PRO A 368 -2.77 19.34 4.43
CA PRO A 368 -2.14 19.95 3.27
C PRO A 368 -1.08 20.99 3.68
N LEU A 369 0.07 20.98 3.00
CA LEU A 369 1.17 21.91 3.20
C LEU A 369 1.85 22.21 1.86
N GLY A 370 1.53 23.35 1.26
CA GLY A 370 1.99 23.71 -0.08
C GLY A 370 1.50 22.69 -1.11
N SER A 371 2.43 22.14 -1.91
CA SER A 371 2.14 21.10 -2.92
C SER A 371 2.22 19.66 -2.36
N THR A 372 2.27 19.51 -1.03
CA THR A 372 2.39 18.20 -0.37
C THR A 372 1.60 18.17 0.94
N TYR A 373 1.94 17.26 1.84
CA TYR A 373 1.29 17.03 3.12
C TYR A 373 2.28 17.03 4.29
N ARG A 374 1.74 17.32 5.47
CA ARG A 374 2.29 16.92 6.75
C ARG A 374 1.37 15.86 7.36
N ALA A 375 1.97 14.79 7.87
CA ALA A 375 1.28 13.73 8.57
C ALA A 375 1.62 13.78 10.07
N GLU A 376 0.60 13.71 10.92
CA GLU A 376 0.72 13.76 12.38
C GLU A 376 0.00 12.57 13.01
N LYS A 377 0.43 12.15 14.22
CA LYS A 377 -0.29 11.13 14.99
C LYS A 377 -1.71 11.62 15.23
N GLU A 378 -2.71 10.86 14.81
CA GLU A 378 -4.08 11.16 15.25
C GLU A 378 -4.22 10.76 16.73
N SER A 379 -4.57 11.71 17.59
CA SER A 379 -4.71 11.47 19.03
C SER A 379 -6.01 12.02 19.62
N THR A 380 -6.68 12.91 18.91
CA THR A 380 -7.89 13.60 19.37
C THR A 380 -9.13 12.72 19.28
N LEU A 381 -9.18 11.83 18.28
CA LEU A 381 -10.31 10.92 18.05
C LEU A 381 -10.21 9.61 18.83
N LEU A 382 -9.04 9.33 19.40
CA LEU A 382 -8.78 8.15 20.22
C LEU A 382 -9.26 8.34 21.69
N GLY A 383 -10.01 9.42 21.92
CA GLY A 383 -10.77 9.74 23.14
C GLY A 383 -10.02 10.64 24.14
N PRO A 384 -10.74 11.36 25.04
CA PRO A 384 -10.16 12.08 26.19
C PRO A 384 -9.37 11.17 27.15
N ALA A 385 -9.56 9.86 26.97
CA ALA A 385 -8.90 8.81 27.70
C ALA A 385 -7.46 8.57 27.20
N GLY A 386 -6.97 9.13 26.09
CA GLY A 386 -5.52 9.06 25.80
C GLY A 386 -4.65 9.54 26.99
N GLU A 387 -5.13 10.56 27.72
CA GLU A 387 -4.51 11.06 28.97
C GLU A 387 -5.13 10.46 30.24
N ALA A 388 -6.45 10.18 30.28
CA ALA A 388 -7.14 9.67 31.48
C ALA A 388 -7.22 8.12 31.59
N LEU A 389 -7.18 7.37 30.49
CA LEU A 389 -6.98 5.90 30.40
C LEU A 389 -5.57 5.54 30.86
N ARG A 390 -4.59 6.43 30.61
CA ARG A 390 -3.24 6.44 31.20
C ARG A 390 -3.27 6.37 32.74
N ALA A 391 -4.36 6.86 33.36
CA ALA A 391 -4.49 7.01 34.81
C ALA A 391 -5.57 6.11 35.48
N LYS A 392 -6.50 5.48 34.72
CA LYS A 392 -7.70 4.86 35.32
C LYS A 392 -7.98 3.39 35.04
N THR A 393 -7.49 2.77 33.96
CA THR A 393 -8.03 1.45 33.58
C THR A 393 -7.24 0.24 34.05
N GLY A 394 -5.94 0.33 34.34
CA GLY A 394 -5.14 -0.85 34.75
C GLY A 394 -5.23 -2.06 33.79
N ALA A 395 -5.86 -1.90 32.63
CA ALA A 395 -6.10 -2.92 31.62
C ALA A 395 -4.95 -2.83 30.64
N THR A 396 -3.84 -3.38 31.10
CA THR A 396 -2.56 -3.35 30.46
C THR A 396 -2.17 -4.75 30.03
N ILE A 397 -1.84 -4.92 28.76
CA ILE A 397 -1.21 -6.16 28.31
C ILE A 397 0.29 -5.99 28.57
N LYS A 398 0.77 -6.56 29.67
CA LYS A 398 2.18 -6.56 30.05
C LYS A 398 2.92 -7.58 29.18
N GLN A 399 3.78 -7.11 28.29
CA GLN A 399 4.75 -7.97 27.60
C GLN A 399 6.16 -7.43 27.88
N GLY A 400 6.76 -7.89 28.99
CA GLY A 400 7.99 -7.31 29.52
C GLY A 400 7.74 -6.08 30.41
N GLU A 401 8.47 -4.98 30.18
CA GLU A 401 8.42 -3.72 30.96
C GLU A 401 7.64 -2.57 30.27
N GLU A 402 7.14 -2.76 29.05
CA GLU A 402 6.43 -1.71 28.30
C GLU A 402 4.91 -1.95 28.17
N TRP A 403 4.16 -0.84 28.17
CA TRP A 403 2.70 -0.81 28.07
C TRP A 403 2.26 -0.50 26.64
N ARG A 404 1.30 -1.26 26.07
CA ARG A 404 0.66 -0.97 24.77
C ARG A 404 -0.83 -0.61 24.99
N HIS A 405 -1.24 0.57 24.54
CA HIS A 405 -2.62 1.09 24.61
C HIS A 405 -3.06 1.60 23.23
N VAL A 406 -4.37 1.58 22.95
CA VAL A 406 -4.96 2.51 21.98
C VAL A 406 -4.73 3.90 22.54
N GLY A 407 -3.82 4.63 21.91
CA GLY A 407 -3.29 5.90 22.36
C GLY A 407 -2.81 6.69 21.16
N PRO A 408 -2.26 7.90 21.34
CA PRO A 408 -1.88 8.78 20.23
C PRO A 408 -1.18 8.03 19.07
N GLY A 409 -1.83 7.99 17.91
CA GLY A 409 -1.33 7.31 16.71
C GLY A 409 -1.73 5.85 16.51
N ASN A 410 -2.56 5.23 17.36
CA ASN A 410 -3.04 3.85 17.15
C ASN A 410 -4.57 3.80 17.07
N PHE A 411 -5.14 3.33 15.96
CA PHE A 411 -6.57 3.02 15.88
C PHE A 411 -6.90 1.70 16.60
N LEU A 412 -6.13 0.65 16.34
CA LEU A 412 -6.34 -0.69 16.88
C LEU A 412 -5.05 -1.18 17.50
N VAL A 413 -5.11 -1.81 18.69
CA VAL A 413 -3.96 -2.50 19.29
C VAL A 413 -4.40 -3.87 19.80
N SER A 414 -3.64 -4.91 19.48
CA SER A 414 -3.85 -6.25 20.01
C SER A 414 -2.81 -6.58 21.08
N GLY A 415 -3.27 -7.21 22.16
CA GLY A 415 -2.41 -7.88 23.12
C GLY A 415 -1.92 -9.25 22.69
N ASP A 416 -2.50 -9.80 21.63
CA ASP A 416 -2.07 -11.07 21.09
C ASP A 416 -0.75 -10.88 20.32
N PRO A 417 0.36 -11.51 20.76
CA PRO A 417 1.61 -11.43 20.04
C PRO A 417 1.56 -12.03 18.64
N TRP A 418 0.54 -12.84 18.33
CA TRP A 418 0.36 -13.49 17.03
C TRP A 418 -0.39 -12.63 16.02
N PHE A 419 -1.08 -11.56 16.45
CA PHE A 419 -1.83 -10.66 15.57
C PHE A 419 -0.91 -9.69 14.82
N ARG A 420 -0.71 -9.86 13.52
CA ARG A 420 0.08 -8.98 12.64
C ARG A 420 -0.81 -8.45 11.51
N PRO A 421 -1.30 -7.21 11.59
CA PRO A 421 -2.10 -6.65 10.49
C PRO A 421 -1.19 -6.39 9.29
N VAL A 422 -1.41 -7.13 8.20
CA VAL A 422 -0.58 -7.09 6.97
C VAL A 422 -1.28 -6.43 5.78
N SER A 423 -2.62 -6.38 5.80
CA SER A 423 -3.41 -5.68 4.78
C SER A 423 -4.58 -4.98 5.45
N VAL A 424 -4.91 -3.78 4.96
CA VAL A 424 -6.00 -2.95 5.45
C VAL A 424 -6.66 -2.27 4.26
N GLN A 425 -8.00 -2.26 4.21
CA GLN A 425 -8.75 -1.65 3.11
C GLN A 425 -10.15 -1.26 3.59
N THR A 426 -10.75 -0.24 2.96
CA THR A 426 -12.19 0.01 3.10
C THR A 426 -12.97 -1.00 2.25
N GLY A 427 -13.92 -1.70 2.86
CA GLY A 427 -14.82 -2.64 2.18
C GLY A 427 -15.98 -1.95 1.47
N PRO A 428 -16.75 -2.68 0.63
CA PRO A 428 -17.92 -2.14 -0.07
C PRO A 428 -19.06 -1.73 0.88
N ASP A 429 -19.02 -2.21 2.12
CA ASP A 429 -19.91 -1.86 3.23
C ASP A 429 -19.48 -0.59 3.98
N GLY A 430 -18.38 0.04 3.56
CA GLY A 430 -17.80 1.21 4.22
C GLY A 430 -17.00 0.88 5.49
N ALA A 431 -16.88 -0.40 5.87
CA ALA A 431 -16.10 -0.83 7.02
C ALA A 431 -14.60 -0.81 6.74
N LEU A 432 -13.79 -0.69 7.79
CA LEU A 432 -12.36 -0.94 7.71
C LEU A 432 -12.10 -2.43 7.93
N TRP A 433 -11.60 -3.08 6.88
CA TRP A 433 -11.22 -4.49 6.90
C TRP A 433 -9.74 -4.63 7.20
N VAL A 434 -9.40 -5.64 8.01
CA VAL A 434 -8.03 -5.91 8.45
C VAL A 434 -7.74 -7.37 8.22
N MET A 435 -6.62 -7.63 7.56
CA MET A 435 -6.10 -8.97 7.35
C MET A 435 -4.96 -9.22 8.32
N ASP A 436 -5.12 -10.27 9.11
CA ASP A 436 -4.13 -10.72 10.07
C ASP A 436 -3.20 -11.79 9.46
N TRP A 437 -1.93 -11.76 9.84
CA TRP A 437 -0.93 -12.77 9.56
C TRP A 437 -0.42 -13.39 10.86
N CYS A 438 -0.46 -14.72 10.95
CA CYS A 438 0.02 -15.44 12.12
C CYS A 438 1.45 -15.97 11.89
N ASP A 439 2.44 -15.36 12.53
CA ASP A 439 3.81 -15.88 12.57
C ASP A 439 4.41 -15.79 13.97
N ARG A 440 5.21 -16.80 14.30
CA ARG A 440 5.92 -16.87 15.57
C ARG A 440 6.94 -15.76 15.64
N TYR A 441 7.70 -15.54 14.56
CA TYR A 441 8.74 -14.54 14.51
C TYR A 441 8.29 -13.40 13.59
N PRO A 442 8.07 -12.18 14.12
CA PRO A 442 7.85 -11.05 13.23
C PRO A 442 9.10 -10.79 12.40
N CYS A 443 8.88 -10.42 11.13
CA CYS A 443 9.91 -9.99 10.18
C CYS A 443 10.88 -8.96 10.77
#